data_AF-A0A958C3M4-F1
#
_entry.id   AF-A0A958C3M4-F1
#
_cell.length_a   1.000
_cell.length_b   1.000
_cell.length_c   1.000
_cell.angle_alpha   90.00
_cell.angle_beta   90.00
_cell.angle_gamma   90.00
#
_symmetry.space_group_name_H-M   'P 1'
#
loop_
_entity.id
_entity.type
_entity.pdbx_description
1 polymer ?
#
loop_
_entity_poly.entity_id
_entity_poly.type
_entity_poly.pdbx_seq_one_letter_code
_entity_poly.pdbx_strand_id
1 'polypeptide(L)'
;LHTGRGCISLTPYTSRTVRVRYTLGEEFSSAESLMVVSRPDANVNFTIAEEPDCLIVSTADLTIEIDRRSAAFTYRDNSGRLLTREPASGGKTLTPVDVVVSVFDDSTVA
;
A
#
# COMPACT_ATOMS: atom_id res chain seq x y z
N LEU A 1 3.68 -7.38 3.83
CA LEU A 1 3.49 -7.34 5.30
C LEU A 1 2.11 -7.90 5.62
N HIS A 2 2.04 -8.94 6.45
CA HIS A 2 0.77 -9.42 6.99
C HIS A 2 0.45 -8.65 8.28
N THR A 3 -0.76 -8.13 8.38
CA THR A 3 -1.30 -7.54 9.60
C THR A 3 -2.30 -8.51 10.22
N GLY A 4 -2.70 -8.30 11.47
CA GLY A 4 -3.76 -9.09 12.09
C GLY A 4 -5.12 -9.03 11.38
N ARG A 5 -5.30 -8.16 10.36
CA ARG A 5 -6.57 -7.96 9.63
C ARG A 5 -6.48 -8.07 8.12
N GLY A 6 -5.29 -8.19 7.53
CA GLY A 6 -5.14 -8.16 6.07
C GLY A 6 -3.69 -7.97 5.62
N CYS A 7 -3.50 -7.88 4.31
CA CYS A 7 -2.19 -7.82 3.68
C CYS A 7 -1.87 -6.42 3.15
N ILE A 8 -0.68 -5.92 3.45
CA ILE A 8 -0.14 -4.65 2.96
C ILE A 8 1.05 -4.93 2.03
N SER A 9 1.07 -4.23 0.90
CA SER A 9 2.22 -4.15 -0.01
C SER A 9 2.66 -2.70 -0.17
N LEU A 10 3.97 -2.47 -0.07
CA LEU A 10 4.61 -1.20 -0.37
C LEU A 10 5.59 -1.43 -1.53
N THR A 11 5.47 -0.63 -2.59
CA THR A 11 6.35 -0.70 -3.75
C THR A 11 6.90 0.69 -4.05
N PRO A 12 8.19 0.95 -3.84
CA PRO A 12 8.82 2.20 -4.27
C PRO A 12 8.75 2.36 -5.79
N TYR A 13 8.32 3.53 -6.25
CA TYR A 13 8.33 3.92 -7.67
C TYR A 13 9.47 4.89 -7.96
N THR A 14 9.77 5.78 -7.01
CA THR A 14 10.88 6.73 -7.02
C THR A 14 11.37 6.93 -5.58
N SER A 15 12.39 7.76 -5.36
CA SER A 15 12.79 8.18 -4.00
C SER A 15 11.69 8.94 -3.24
N ARG A 16 10.65 9.44 -3.92
CA ARG A 16 9.60 10.29 -3.34
C ARG A 16 8.21 9.70 -3.43
N THR A 17 8.07 8.53 -4.04
CA THR A 17 6.77 7.93 -4.34
C THR A 17 6.78 6.44 -4.04
N VAL A 18 5.87 6.01 -3.18
CA VAL A 18 5.66 4.60 -2.83
C VAL A 18 4.20 4.27 -3.08
N ARG A 19 3.96 3.22 -3.87
CA ARG A 19 2.62 2.66 -4.05
C ARG A 19 2.28 1.80 -2.85
N VAL A 20 1.20 2.14 -2.16
CA VAL A 20 0.66 1.36 -1.05
C VAL A 20 -0.59 0.63 -1.52
N ARG A 21 -0.67 -0.67 -1.22
CA ARG A 21 -1.85 -1.49 -1.47
C ARG A 21 -2.26 -2.21 -0.18
N TYR A 22 -3.55 -2.28 0.09
CA TYR A 22 -4.13 -3.03 1.20
C TYR A 22 -5.27 -3.92 0.71
N THR A 23 -5.35 -5.15 1.20
CA THR A 23 -6.41 -6.10 0.87
C THR A 23 -6.78 -6.94 2.10
N LEU A 24 -8.05 -7.32 2.19
CA LEU A 24 -8.52 -8.35 3.13
C LEU A 24 -8.44 -9.77 2.52
N GLY A 25 -8.26 -9.87 1.20
CA GLY A 25 -8.09 -11.15 0.51
C GLY A 25 -6.71 -11.76 0.75
N GLU A 26 -6.57 -13.04 0.43
CA GLU A 26 -5.30 -13.76 0.55
C GLU A 26 -4.24 -13.22 -0.42
N GLU A 27 -4.69 -12.75 -1.58
CA GLU A 27 -3.83 -12.23 -2.64
C GLU A 27 -4.22 -10.81 -3.08
N PHE A 28 -3.26 -10.14 -3.71
CA PHE A 28 -3.50 -8.85 -4.35
C PHE A 28 -4.04 -9.05 -5.76
N SER A 29 -5.10 -8.32 -6.12
CA SER A 29 -5.60 -8.30 -7.51
C SER A 29 -4.48 -8.01 -8.52
N SER A 30 -4.48 -8.73 -9.64
CA SER A 30 -3.56 -8.53 -10.76
C SER A 30 -4.06 -7.49 -11.77
N ALA A 31 -5.27 -6.94 -11.59
CA ALA A 31 -5.82 -5.94 -12.49
C ALA A 31 -4.92 -4.69 -12.55
N GLU A 32 -4.61 -4.26 -13.77
CA GLU A 32 -3.84 -3.04 -13.99
C GLU A 32 -4.67 -1.81 -13.60
N SER A 33 -3.99 -0.78 -13.10
CA SER A 33 -4.65 0.49 -12.79
C SER A 33 -4.90 1.25 -14.07
N LEU A 34 -6.13 1.75 -14.26
CA LEU A 34 -6.46 2.64 -15.38
C LEU A 34 -5.85 4.04 -15.23
N MET A 35 -5.35 4.41 -14.05
CA MET A 35 -4.81 5.75 -13.75
C MET A 35 -3.29 5.77 -13.57
N VAL A 36 -2.70 4.66 -13.07
CA VAL A 36 -1.25 4.57 -12.88
C VAL A 36 -0.60 4.09 -14.17
N VAL A 37 -0.01 5.01 -14.91
CA VAL A 37 0.69 4.73 -16.18
C VAL A 37 2.18 4.42 -16.00
N SER A 38 2.76 4.76 -14.83
CA SER A 38 4.16 4.51 -14.52
C SER A 38 4.39 3.09 -14.01
N ARG A 39 5.61 2.59 -14.20
CA ARG A 39 6.09 1.34 -13.60
C ARG A 39 7.09 1.66 -12.48
N PRO A 40 7.26 0.77 -11.48
CA PRO A 40 8.32 0.92 -10.49
C PRO A 40 9.69 1.01 -11.16
N ASP A 41 10.51 1.99 -10.78
CA ASP A 41 11.91 2.04 -11.21
C ASP A 41 12.73 1.01 -10.41
N ALA A 42 13.35 0.07 -11.12
CA ALA A 42 14.14 -1.00 -10.54
C ALA A 42 15.40 -0.51 -9.81
N ASN A 43 15.84 0.73 -10.08
CA ASN A 43 17.04 1.33 -9.48
C ASN A 43 16.75 2.11 -8.19
N VAL A 44 15.49 2.15 -7.73
CA VAL A 44 15.15 2.82 -6.48
C VAL A 44 15.68 2.01 -5.31
N ASN A 45 16.73 2.54 -4.69
CA ASN A 45 17.25 1.99 -3.44
C ASN A 45 16.29 2.30 -2.30
N PHE A 46 15.97 1.26 -1.53
CA PHE A 46 15.23 1.39 -0.29
C PHE A 46 15.78 0.41 0.76
N THR A 47 15.56 0.74 2.03
CA THR A 47 15.92 -0.10 3.16
C THR A 47 14.68 -0.43 3.99
N ILE A 48 14.78 -1.53 4.71
CA ILE A 48 13.78 -1.96 5.68
C ILE A 48 14.52 -2.16 7.01
N ALA A 49 14.02 -1.52 8.06
CA ALA A 49 14.51 -1.71 9.42
C ALA A 49 13.34 -2.18 10.31
N GLU A 50 13.62 -3.19 11.12
CA GLU A 50 12.67 -3.73 12.09
C GLU A 50 12.99 -3.18 13.47
N GLU A 51 12.05 -2.44 14.04
CA GLU A 51 12.10 -1.97 15.42
C GLU A 51 11.03 -2.72 16.26
N PRO A 52 11.11 -2.67 17.60
CA PRO A 52 10.16 -3.37 18.46
C PRO A 52 8.69 -3.03 18.18
N ASP A 53 8.39 -1.74 17.97
CA ASP A 53 7.01 -1.25 17.81
C ASP A 53 6.64 -0.89 16.38
N CYS A 54 7.63 -0.80 15.47
CA CYS A 54 7.37 -0.41 14.08
C CYS A 54 8.25 -1.14 13.06
N LEU A 55 7.80 -1.12 11.82
CA LEU A 55 8.60 -1.41 10.63
C LEU A 55 8.90 -0.07 9.95
N ILE A 56 10.16 0.17 9.59
CA ILE A 56 10.58 1.40 8.93
C ILE A 56 11.00 1.06 7.50
N VAL A 57 10.37 1.68 6.52
CA VAL A 57 10.74 1.60 5.10
C VAL A 57 11.28 2.95 4.66
N SER A 58 12.51 3.00 4.21
CA SER A 58 13.17 4.26 3.84
C SER A 58 13.69 4.22 2.42
N THR A 59 13.47 5.33 1.70
CA THR A 59 14.11 5.67 0.42
C THR A 59 15.03 6.87 0.65
N ALA A 60 15.63 7.43 -0.41
CA ALA A 60 16.48 8.62 -0.27
C ALA A 60 15.73 9.88 0.20
N ASP A 61 14.42 10.03 -0.12
CA ASP A 61 13.67 11.26 0.19
C ASP A 61 12.44 11.02 1.09
N LEU A 62 12.06 9.77 1.34
CA LEU A 62 10.84 9.40 2.08
C LEU A 62 11.11 8.26 3.06
N THR A 63 10.67 8.44 4.31
CA THR A 63 10.61 7.40 5.34
C THR A 63 9.15 7.13 5.71
N ILE A 64 8.77 5.85 5.77
CA ILE A 64 7.46 5.36 6.19
C ILE A 64 7.66 4.49 7.43
N GLU A 65 7.19 4.96 8.57
CA GLU A 65 7.10 4.20 9.81
C GLU A 65 5.72 3.53 9.89
N ILE A 66 5.70 2.22 10.09
CA ILE A 66 4.48 1.39 10.13
C ILE A 66 4.36 0.83 11.54
N ASP A 67 3.38 1.31 12.30
CA ASP A 67 3.09 0.81 13.64
C ASP A 67 2.65 -0.66 13.59
N ARG A 68 3.32 -1.55 14.33
CA ARG A 68 3.06 -3.00 14.27
C ARG A 68 1.68 -3.40 14.78
N ARG A 69 1.12 -2.61 15.71
CA ARG A 69 -0.16 -2.92 16.37
C ARG A 69 -1.36 -2.54 15.52
N SER A 70 -1.32 -1.37 14.91
CA SER A 70 -2.43 -0.75 14.18
C SER A 70 -2.25 -0.77 12.67
N ALA A 71 -1.03 -1.03 12.18
CA ALA A 71 -0.60 -0.82 10.81
C ALA A 71 -0.81 0.63 10.32
N ALA A 72 -0.87 1.60 11.23
CA ALA A 72 -0.95 3.01 10.91
C ALA A 72 0.38 3.52 10.36
N PHE A 73 0.32 4.36 9.32
CA PHE A 73 1.52 4.88 8.65
C PHE A 73 1.84 6.30 9.12
N THR A 74 3.12 6.56 9.36
CA THR A 74 3.67 7.91 9.53
C THR A 74 4.70 8.16 8.43
N TYR A 75 4.54 9.26 7.70
CA TYR A 75 5.38 9.64 6.56
C TYR A 75 6.25 10.83 6.93
N ARG A 76 7.55 10.74 6.66
CA ARG A 76 8.53 11.79 6.90
C ARG A 76 9.40 12.04 5.68
N ASP A 77 9.85 13.28 5.50
CA ASP A 77 10.91 13.57 4.54
C ASP A 77 12.29 13.13 5.06
N ASN A 78 13.32 13.26 4.22
CA ASN A 78 14.70 12.90 4.55
C ASN A 78 15.33 13.66 5.72
N SER A 79 14.72 14.76 6.16
CA SER A 79 15.16 15.50 7.36
C SER A 79 14.46 15.01 8.63
N GLY A 80 13.56 14.02 8.52
CA GLY A 80 12.73 13.52 9.61
C GLY A 80 11.48 14.35 9.87
N ARG A 81 11.21 15.38 9.06
CA ARG A 81 10.02 16.24 9.22
C ARG A 81 8.78 15.46 8.81
N LEU A 82 7.77 15.51 9.66
CA LEU A 82 6.47 14.89 9.43
C LEU A 82 5.79 15.52 8.19
N LEU A 83 5.45 14.69 7.21
CA LEU A 83 4.66 15.07 6.05
C LEU A 83 3.17 14.84 6.35
N THR A 84 2.83 13.62 6.76
CA THR A 84 1.46 13.24 7.16
C THR A 84 1.49 11.95 7.99
N ARG A 85 0.40 11.65 8.68
CA ARG A 85 0.22 10.38 9.39
C ARG A 85 -1.25 9.96 9.39
N GLU A 86 -1.48 8.66 9.41
CA GLU A 86 -2.80 8.11 9.65
C GLU A 86 -3.21 8.26 11.14
N PRO A 87 -4.51 8.17 11.47
CA PRO A 87 -4.97 8.14 12.84
C PRO A 87 -4.40 6.96 13.64
N ALA A 88 -4.12 7.18 14.93
CA ALA A 88 -3.56 6.15 15.82
C ALA A 88 -4.50 4.95 16.05
N SER A 89 -5.82 5.14 15.87
CA SER A 89 -6.81 4.06 15.87
C SER A 89 -6.75 3.18 14.61
N GLY A 90 -5.83 3.47 13.69
CA GLY A 90 -5.72 2.87 12.36
C GLY A 90 -6.56 3.64 11.33
N GLY A 91 -6.06 3.68 10.09
CA GLY A 91 -6.73 4.29 8.94
C GLY A 91 -7.19 3.30 7.87
N LYS A 92 -7.05 1.99 8.10
CA LYS A 92 -7.25 0.93 7.11
C LYS A 92 -8.49 0.10 7.46
N THR A 93 -9.66 0.65 7.13
CA THR A 93 -10.95 -0.04 7.26
C THR A 93 -11.46 -0.41 5.89
N LEU A 94 -11.65 -1.71 5.65
CA LEU A 94 -12.31 -2.24 4.47
C LEU A 94 -13.53 -3.03 4.93
N THR A 95 -14.65 -2.85 4.26
CA THR A 95 -15.84 -3.68 4.43
C THR A 95 -15.94 -4.59 3.20
N PRO A 96 -15.95 -5.92 3.38
CA PRO A 96 -16.17 -6.84 2.26
C PRO A 96 -17.49 -6.52 1.56
N VAL A 97 -17.48 -6.54 0.23
CA VAL A 97 -18.67 -6.36 -0.60
C VAL A 97 -18.65 -7.44 -1.67
N ASP A 98 -19.77 -8.12 -1.84
CA ASP A 98 -19.97 -9.06 -2.94
C ASP A 98 -20.22 -8.26 -4.22
N VAL A 99 -19.27 -8.35 -5.15
CA VAL A 99 -19.37 -7.68 -6.45
C VAL A 99 -19.86 -8.69 -7.48
N VAL A 100 -21.03 -8.44 -8.05
CA VAL A 100 -21.58 -9.20 -9.17
C VAL A 100 -21.27 -8.46 -10.47
N VAL A 101 -20.62 -9.15 -11.42
CA VAL A 101 -20.32 -8.60 -12.75
C VAL A 101 -21.13 -9.38 -13.77
N SER A 102 -21.97 -8.68 -14.54
CA SER A 102 -22.64 -9.28 -15.70
C SER A 102 -21.64 -9.44 -16.83
N VAL A 103 -21.42 -10.68 -17.26
CA VAL A 103 -20.66 -11.00 -18.47
C VAL A 103 -21.67 -11.19 -19.59
N PHE A 104 -21.73 -10.25 -20.52
CA PHE A 104 -22.54 -10.38 -21.73
C PHE A 104 -21.68 -10.96 -22.84
N ASP A 105 -22.13 -12.04 -23.46
CA ASP A 105 -21.49 -12.61 -24.64
C ASP A 105 -22.22 -12.16 -25.92
N ASP A 106 -21.59 -12.40 -27.08
CA ASP A 106 -22.17 -12.08 -28.39
C ASP A 106 -23.43 -12.90 -28.72
N SER A 107 -23.83 -13.88 -27.91
CA SER A 107 -25.08 -14.64 -28.08
C SER A 107 -26.31 -13.93 -27.51
N THR A 108 -26.12 -12.77 -26.87
CA THR A 108 -27.20 -12.02 -26.20
C THR A 108 -27.99 -11.05 -27.11
N VAL A 109 -27.77 -11.05 -28.43
CA VAL A 109 -28.62 -10.32 -29.38
C VAL A 109 -29.75 -11.23 -29.89
N ALA A 110 -30.93 -11.09 -29.30
CA ALA A 110 -32.21 -11.57 -29.83
C ALA A 110 -33.18 -10.39 -29.96
#